data_AF-A0A8T1U917-F1
#
_entry.id   AF-A0A8T1U917-F1
#
_cell.length_a   1.000
_cell.length_b   1.000
_cell.length_c   1.000
_cell.angle_alpha   90.00
_cell.angle_beta   90.00
_cell.angle_gamma   90.00
#
_symmetry.space_group_name_H-M   'P 1'
#
loop_
_entity.id
_entity.type
_entity.pdbx_description
1 polymer ?
#
loop_
_entity_poly.entity_id
_entity_poly.type
_entity_poly.pdbx_seq_one_letter_code
_entity_poly.pdbx_strand_id
1 'polypeptide(L)'
;MRILKYIHENSACNPSNQDVHNLSVVLTEQAHVLDLTAKACLTYETMHLVLTKRFGADPNVVIFDAETLGVVVDGNILADKQTIRSNLAGLSKELVLFPVNCNGNH
;
A
#
# COMPACT_ATOMS: atom_id res chain seq x y z
N MET A 1 1.63 -46.19 1.06
CA MET A 1 1.32 -44.79 0.68
C MET A 1 1.51 -44.62 -0.84
N ARG A 2 0.52 -45.00 -1.67
CA ARG A 2 0.66 -45.09 -3.15
C ARG A 2 0.23 -43.83 -3.92
N ILE A 3 -0.59 -42.99 -3.30
CA ILE A 3 -1.17 -41.80 -3.95
C ILE A 3 -0.12 -40.70 -4.17
N LEU A 4 0.74 -40.39 -3.19
CA LEU A 4 1.79 -39.39 -3.38
C LEU A 4 2.76 -39.74 -4.52
N LYS A 5 3.09 -41.04 -4.67
CA LYS A 5 3.95 -41.52 -5.76
C LYS A 5 3.28 -41.37 -7.13
N TYR A 6 2.00 -41.74 -7.23
CA TYR A 6 1.22 -41.57 -8.47
C TYR A 6 1.09 -40.10 -8.88
N ILE A 7 0.86 -39.19 -7.93
CA ILE A 7 0.77 -37.74 -8.22
C ILE A 7 2.12 -37.21 -8.71
N HIS A 8 3.23 -37.56 -8.06
CA HIS A 8 4.56 -37.12 -8.49
C HIS A 8 4.94 -37.67 -9.87
N GLU A 9 4.57 -38.91 -10.18
CA GLU A 9 4.89 -39.56 -11.46
C GLU A 9 3.96 -39.15 -12.62
N ASN A 10 2.75 -38.65 -12.33
CA ASN A 10 1.76 -38.27 -13.35
C ASN A 10 1.46 -36.77 -13.41
N SER A 11 2.03 -35.97 -12.50
CA SER A 11 1.94 -34.50 -12.59
C SER A 11 3.01 -34.01 -13.55
N ALA A 12 2.60 -33.65 -14.77
CA ALA A 12 3.45 -32.95 -15.75
C ALA A 12 3.68 -31.47 -15.38
N CYS A 13 3.72 -31.15 -14.08
CA CYS A 13 3.97 -29.79 -13.61
C CYS A 13 5.48 -29.55 -13.60
N ASN A 14 5.97 -28.97 -14.70
CA ASN A 14 7.31 -28.39 -14.77
C ASN A 14 7.17 -26.86 -14.82
N PRO A 15 6.89 -26.20 -13.69
CA PRO A 15 6.68 -24.77 -13.67
C PRO A 15 7.95 -24.05 -14.13
N SER A 16 7.78 -23.12 -15.07
CA SER A 16 8.88 -22.25 -15.47
C SER A 16 9.27 -21.30 -14.33
N ASN A 17 10.45 -20.70 -14.41
CA ASN A 17 10.84 -19.64 -13.46
C ASN A 17 9.84 -18.48 -13.45
N GLN A 18 9.17 -18.22 -14.59
CA GLN A 18 8.11 -17.22 -14.68
C GLN A 18 6.86 -17.63 -13.89
N ASP A 19 6.49 -18.91 -13.93
CA ASP A 19 5.33 -19.43 -13.18
C ASP A 19 5.57 -19.34 -11.66
N VAL A 20 6.79 -19.66 -11.22
CA VAL A 20 7.20 -19.52 -9.81
C VAL A 20 7.18 -18.04 -9.38
N HIS A 21 7.69 -17.13 -10.21
CA HIS A 21 7.65 -15.70 -9.95
C HIS A 21 6.22 -15.17 -9.85
N ASN A 22 5.35 -15.53 -10.80
CA ASN A 22 3.96 -15.11 -10.81
C ASN A 22 3.20 -15.63 -9.57
N LEU A 23 3.43 -16.88 -9.19
CA LEU A 23 2.83 -17.44 -7.97
C LEU A 23 3.31 -16.72 -6.72
N SER A 24 4.60 -16.40 -6.63
CA SER A 24 5.18 -15.61 -5.53
C SER A 24 4.54 -14.22 -5.43
N VAL A 25 4.35 -13.54 -6.55
CA VAL A 25 3.68 -12.23 -6.61
C VAL A 25 2.24 -12.34 -6.12
N VAL A 26 1.47 -13.30 -6.62
CA VAL A 26 0.06 -13.50 -6.22
C VAL A 26 -0.06 -13.82 -4.73
N LEU A 27 0.79 -14.70 -4.20
CA LEU A 27 0.79 -15.02 -2.76
C LEU A 27 1.16 -13.82 -1.90
N THR A 28 2.12 -13.00 -2.36
CA THR A 28 2.53 -11.78 -1.66
C THR A 28 1.42 -10.72 -1.68
N GLU A 29 0.72 -10.56 -2.79
CA GLU A 29 -0.42 -9.65 -2.88
C GLU A 29 -1.59 -10.11 -2.00
N GLN A 30 -1.93 -11.40 -2.02
CA GLN A 30 -2.98 -11.96 -1.18
C GLN A 30 -2.64 -11.88 0.32
N ALA A 31 -1.39 -12.12 0.70
CA ALA A 31 -0.94 -11.97 2.08
C ALA A 31 -1.04 -10.51 2.55
N HIS A 32 -0.65 -9.55 1.71
CA HIS A 32 -0.84 -8.13 2.01
C HIS A 32 -2.32 -7.77 2.15
N VAL A 33 -3.20 -8.23 1.24
CA VAL A 33 -4.64 -7.97 1.36
C VAL A 33 -5.21 -8.56 2.64
N LEU A 34 -4.83 -9.79 3.00
CA LEU A 34 -5.27 -10.43 4.24
C LEU A 34 -4.80 -9.65 5.48
N ASP A 35 -3.54 -9.20 5.51
CA ASP A 35 -2.99 -8.35 6.57
C ASP A 35 -3.76 -7.02 6.69
N LEU A 36 -4.08 -6.39 5.56
CA LEU A 36 -4.89 -5.16 5.53
C LEU A 36 -6.30 -5.40 6.08
N THR A 37 -6.95 -6.50 5.73
CA THR A 37 -8.29 -6.82 6.23
C THR A 37 -8.32 -7.17 7.72
N ALA A 38 -7.19 -7.61 8.27
CA ALA A 38 -7.05 -7.91 9.70
C ALA A 38 -6.73 -6.67 10.55
N LYS A 39 -6.21 -5.60 9.95
CA LYS A 39 -5.90 -4.35 10.66
C LYS A 39 -7.19 -3.58 10.97
N ALA A 40 -7.48 -3.44 12.26
CA ALA A 40 -8.60 -2.63 12.75
C ALA A 40 -8.42 -1.11 12.51
N CYS A 41 -7.18 -0.65 12.30
CA CYS A 41 -6.83 0.71 11.93
C CYS A 41 -5.63 0.70 10.97
N LEU A 42 -5.67 1.52 9.92
CA LEU A 42 -4.60 1.59 8.92
C LEU A 42 -3.48 2.51 9.44
N THR A 43 -2.25 2.02 9.39
CA THR A 43 -1.06 2.85 9.69
C THR A 43 -0.77 3.83 8.55
N TYR A 44 0.05 4.86 8.80
CA TYR A 44 0.48 5.80 7.76
C TYR A 44 1.14 5.09 6.57
N GLU A 45 2.06 4.16 6.85
CA GLU A 45 2.74 3.34 5.83
C GLU A 45 1.73 2.53 5.01
N THR A 46 0.76 1.91 5.68
CA THR A 46 -0.29 1.14 5.02
C THR A 46 -1.16 2.02 4.12
N MET A 47 -1.58 3.19 4.59
CA MET A 47 -2.38 4.14 3.82
C MET A 47 -1.61 4.63 2.59
N HIS A 48 -0.34 5.00 2.78
CA HIS A 48 0.53 5.43 1.69
C HIS A 48 0.70 4.33 0.64
N LEU A 49 0.93 3.08 1.06
CA LEU A 49 1.03 1.94 0.16
C LEU A 49 -0.25 1.72 -0.67
N VAL A 50 -1.41 1.77 -0.03
CA VAL A 50 -2.71 1.56 -0.71
C VAL A 50 -2.98 2.66 -1.73
N LEU A 51 -2.74 3.93 -1.36
CA LEU A 51 -2.92 5.06 -2.27
C LEU A 51 -1.93 5.01 -3.44
N THR A 52 -0.67 4.65 -3.18
CA THR A 52 0.35 4.51 -4.22
C THR A 52 0.02 3.38 -5.18
N LYS A 53 -0.44 2.24 -4.69
CA LYS A 53 -0.93 1.16 -5.56
C LYS A 53 -2.12 1.58 -6.42
N ARG A 54 -3.01 2.43 -5.89
CA ARG A 54 -4.23 2.83 -6.59
C ARG A 54 -4.03 3.97 -7.58
N PHE A 55 -3.20 4.95 -7.25
CA PHE A 55 -3.07 6.21 -7.98
C PHE A 55 -1.64 6.53 -8.43
N GLY A 56 -0.62 5.85 -7.90
CA GLY A 56 0.79 6.19 -8.16
C GLY A 56 1.28 5.94 -9.59
N ALA A 57 0.47 5.28 -10.43
CA ALA A 57 0.76 5.15 -11.86
C ALA A 57 0.33 6.40 -12.67
N ASP A 58 -0.52 7.29 -12.11
CA ASP A 58 -0.92 8.54 -12.76
C ASP A 58 0.10 9.64 -12.45
N PRO A 59 0.86 10.15 -13.44
CA PRO A 59 1.86 11.18 -13.21
C PRO A 59 1.27 12.53 -12.80
N ASN A 60 -0.06 12.72 -12.91
CA ASN A 60 -0.74 13.94 -12.48
C ASN A 60 -1.30 13.83 -11.06
N VAL A 61 -1.09 12.71 -10.36
CA VAL A 61 -1.51 12.54 -8.97
C VAL A 61 -0.29 12.50 -8.07
N VAL A 62 -0.30 13.32 -7.03
CA VAL A 62 0.68 13.28 -5.96
C VAL A 62 0.00 12.86 -4.67
N ILE A 63 0.56 11.85 -4.02
CA ILE A 63 0.07 11.35 -2.75
C ILE A 63 0.90 12.02 -1.66
N PHE A 64 0.27 12.88 -0.88
CA PHE A 64 0.92 13.54 0.24
C PHE A 64 1.18 12.53 1.37
N ASP A 65 2.33 12.64 2.00
CA ASP A 65 2.65 11.82 3.16
C ASP A 65 1.83 12.27 4.37
N ALA A 66 0.88 11.43 4.81
CA ALA A 66 0.01 11.71 5.94
C ALA A 66 0.78 11.90 7.25
N GLU A 67 1.95 11.25 7.40
CA GLU A 67 2.76 11.41 8.61
C GLU A 67 3.27 12.86 8.75
N THR A 68 3.50 13.55 7.62
CA THR A 68 3.86 14.97 7.61
C THR A 68 2.76 15.85 8.21
N LEU A 69 1.48 15.50 8.03
CA LEU A 69 0.37 16.23 8.65
C LEU A 69 0.19 15.84 10.13
N GLY A 70 0.58 14.62 10.49
CA GLY A 70 0.34 14.04 11.80
C GLY A 70 -1.14 13.85 12.09
N VAL A 71 -1.48 13.87 13.39
CA VAL A 71 -2.87 13.76 13.84
C VAL A 71 -3.53 15.13 13.82
N VAL A 72 -4.68 15.21 13.16
CA VAL A 72 -5.57 16.37 13.22
C VAL A 72 -6.41 16.29 14.48
N VAL A 73 -6.27 17.27 15.36
CA VAL A 73 -6.97 17.35 16.65
C VAL A 73 -7.97 18.50 16.58
N ASP A 74 -9.25 18.21 16.81
CA ASP A 74 -10.34 19.20 16.76
C ASP A 74 -10.36 20.03 15.45
N GLY A 75 -10.05 19.39 14.32
CA GLY A 75 -9.98 20.03 13.01
C GLY A 75 -8.71 20.85 12.75
N ASN A 76 -7.75 20.84 13.68
CA ASN A 76 -6.48 21.57 13.55
C ASN A 76 -5.32 20.63 13.25
N ILE A 77 -4.54 20.97 12.22
CA ILE A 77 -3.25 20.34 11.94
C ILE A 77 -2.21 20.98 12.87
N LEU A 78 -1.59 20.16 13.72
CA LEU A 78 -0.55 20.62 14.66
C LEU A 78 0.88 20.55 14.07
N ALA A 79 1.03 19.92 12.90
CA ALA A 79 2.31 19.82 12.21
C ALA A 79 2.88 21.18 11.79
N ASP A 80 4.20 21.24 11.72
CA ASP A 80 4.94 22.45 11.38
C ASP A 80 4.59 22.93 9.96
N LYS A 81 4.16 24.18 9.86
CA LYS A 81 3.72 24.79 8.59
C LYS A 81 4.86 24.88 7.58
N GLN A 82 6.11 25.05 8.03
CA GLN A 82 7.25 25.16 7.12
C GLN A 82 7.59 23.80 6.50
N THR A 83 7.46 22.73 7.26
CA THR A 83 7.61 21.34 6.80
C THR A 83 6.56 21.02 5.74
N ILE A 84 5.28 21.33 6.02
CA ILE A 84 4.19 21.15 5.05
C ILE A 84 4.47 21.95 3.77
N ARG A 85 4.87 23.22 3.89
CA ARG A 85 5.21 24.06 2.74
C ARG A 85 6.37 23.51 1.91
N SER A 86 7.37 22.94 2.57
CA SER A 86 8.55 22.37 1.90
C SER A 86 8.19 21.11 1.12
N ASN A 87 7.32 20.25 1.66
CA ASN A 87 6.85 19.05 0.97
C ASN A 87 5.88 19.36 -0.19
N LEU A 88 5.21 20.51 -0.16
CA LEU A 88 4.41 20.99 -1.28
C LEU A 88 5.22 21.81 -2.30
N ALA A 89 6.45 22.19 -1.97
CA ALA A 89 7.28 23.01 -2.85
C ALA A 89 7.69 22.18 -4.08
N GLY A 90 7.37 22.69 -5.27
CA GLY A 90 7.65 22.02 -6.54
C GLY A 90 6.45 21.33 -7.18
N LEU A 91 5.34 21.21 -6.44
CA LEU A 91 4.05 20.83 -7.04
C LEU A 91 3.53 21.98 -7.89
N SER A 92 3.07 21.67 -9.09
CA SER A 92 2.74 22.64 -10.12
C SER A 92 1.27 22.58 -10.55
N LYS A 93 0.77 21.39 -10.92
CA LYS A 93 -0.58 21.18 -11.48
C LYS A 93 -1.18 19.82 -11.11
N GLU A 94 -0.48 19.06 -10.29
CA GLU A 94 -0.88 17.72 -9.89
C GLU A 94 -2.09 17.79 -8.95
N LEU A 95 -3.01 16.84 -9.08
CA LEU A 95 -4.03 16.57 -8.08
C LEU A 95 -3.31 16.00 -6.85
N VAL A 96 -3.35 16.74 -5.73
CA VAL A 96 -2.74 16.29 -4.48
C VAL A 96 -3.78 15.59 -3.61
N LEU A 97 -3.52 14.33 -3.28
CA LEU A 97 -4.32 13.58 -2.32
C LEU A 97 -3.72 13.73 -0.93
N PHE A 98 -4.52 14.23 0.02
CA PHE A 98 -4.16 14.36 1.43
C PHE A 98 -4.88 13.31 2.26
N PRO A 99 -4.20 12.24 2.72
CA PRO A 99 -4.75 11.35 3.72
C PRO A 99 -4.66 12.06 5.07
N VAL A 100 -5.78 12.18 5.77
CA VAL A 100 -5.88 12.91 7.04
C VAL A 100 -6.24 11.93 8.13
N ASN A 101 -5.40 11.85 9.17
CA ASN A 101 -5.70 11.10 10.39
C ASN A 101 -6.39 12.02 11.39
N CYS A 102 -7.70 11.84 11.56
CA CYS A 102 -8.51 12.63 12.48
C CYS A 102 -8.56 11.95 13.85
N ASN A 103 -8.01 12.60 14.88
CA ASN A 103 -8.03 12.14 16.27
C ASN A 103 -7.50 10.71 16.51
N GLY A 104 -6.73 10.13 15.57
CA GLY A 104 -6.23 8.76 15.69
C GLY A 104 -7.29 7.68 15.45
N ASN A 105 -8.49 8.05 15.01
CA ASN A 105 -9.63 7.13 14.93
C ASN A 105 -10.47 7.25 13.65
N HIS A 106 -10.05 8.09 12.70
CA HIS A 106 -10.68 8.24 11.39
C HIS A 106 -9.66 8.55 10.30
#